data_AF-A0A8T4XS63-F1
#
_entry.id   AF-A0A8T4XS63-F1
#
_cell.length_a   1.000
_cell.length_b   1.000
_cell.length_c   1.000
_cell.angle_alpha   90.00
_cell.angle_beta   90.00
_cell.angle_gamma   90.00
#
_symmetry.space_group_name_H-M   'P 1'
#
loop_
_entity.id
_entity.type
_entity.pdbx_description
1 polymer ?
#
loop_
_entity_poly.entity_id
_entity_poly.type
_entity_poly.pdbx_seq_one_letter_code
_entity_poly.pdbx_strand_id
1 'polypeptide(L)'
;ARAFRETPELWKRFEEVSKAHPEWSEDPEGFEDEIAMYGTIVSLLPNLLDFRPIALLSNFHDGLVSLQLNPYKAASLEGSLRDALKIYGILQGILQGYDAHLMLNTEIEGRGRPNVVFKVAGSDMAAIRITEAFNSLGMGTNDTVTYTVSQEVALTFAAMRGLAKAVKIGIPITQVYITNMEGRLEDHLREVEAERLLMTALDKVAYKDDCIMRLAERLGALEEVSRASSQGERLSILCSKRYLKSLMDPRFREALGDMGKDEKFLSRLEKDIQLSGVFVTRRIFKLVFAPENRPKWKRWLQETLGLSEAEAHEVLDKVDLLPSSKRRAEDTLLVLAGKGIENVTNTEFPDQQLRVWELSRQEGFELTQFMNSIAAEPDDAVLKRLLCIDDFRKAYELTRELSEGLRKIGIEAPLEDGGLKPEEWPRYGPVAKTMREFGDAYLNFRQRLVGFLKAAQCKTK
;
A
#
# COMPACT_ATOMS: atom_id res chain seq x y z
N ALA A 1 1.64 7.31 15.26
CA ALA A 1 2.49 8.48 15.63
C ALA A 1 1.94 9.85 15.22
N ARG A 2 1.59 10.08 13.94
CA ARG A 2 1.13 11.41 13.46
C ARG A 2 -0.17 11.87 14.13
N ALA A 3 -1.16 10.98 14.23
CA ALA A 3 -2.43 11.25 14.92
C ALA A 3 -2.22 11.80 16.35
N PHE A 4 -1.37 11.18 17.16
CA PHE A 4 -1.03 11.66 18.51
C PHE A 4 -0.31 13.02 18.55
N ARG A 5 0.28 13.49 17.44
CA ARG A 5 0.83 14.85 17.35
C ARG A 5 -0.25 15.87 17.00
N GLU A 6 -1.17 15.48 16.13
CA GLU A 6 -2.21 16.37 15.59
C GLU A 6 -3.45 16.43 16.49
N THR A 7 -3.68 15.41 17.31
CA THR A 7 -4.83 15.28 18.22
C THR A 7 -4.33 14.98 19.64
N PRO A 8 -4.00 16.01 20.44
CA PRO A 8 -3.45 15.85 21.79
C PRO A 8 -4.37 15.05 22.74
N GLU A 9 -5.67 15.05 22.51
CA GLU A 9 -6.68 14.31 23.30
C GLU A 9 -6.43 12.80 23.28
N LEU A 10 -5.77 12.28 22.24
CA LEU A 10 -5.41 10.87 22.16
C LEU A 10 -4.46 10.45 23.29
N TRP A 11 -3.61 11.35 23.81
CA TRP A 11 -2.77 11.05 24.96
C TRP A 11 -3.58 10.83 26.23
N LYS A 12 -4.64 11.63 26.43
CA LYS A 12 -5.54 11.47 27.59
C LYS A 12 -6.29 10.14 27.52
N ARG A 13 -6.81 9.79 26.33
CA ARG A 13 -7.48 8.49 26.11
C ARG A 13 -6.51 7.33 26.31
N PHE A 14 -5.28 7.46 25.82
CA PHE A 14 -4.25 6.44 26.01
C PHE A 14 -3.85 6.29 27.49
N GLU A 15 -3.82 7.39 28.25
CA GLU A 15 -3.61 7.35 29.71
C GLU A 15 -4.71 6.53 30.41
N GLU A 16 -5.97 6.69 30.02
CA GLU A 16 -7.09 5.88 30.56
C GLU A 16 -6.92 4.40 30.25
N VAL A 17 -6.52 4.06 29.02
CA VAL A 17 -6.20 2.66 28.65
C VAL A 17 -5.05 2.12 29.50
N SER A 18 -3.99 2.91 29.71
CA SER A 18 -2.85 2.46 30.51
C SER A 18 -3.20 2.17 31.97
N LYS A 19 -4.24 2.83 32.54
CA LYS A 19 -4.73 2.55 33.90
C LYS A 19 -5.39 1.18 34.02
N ALA A 20 -5.91 0.62 32.92
CA ALA A 20 -6.44 -0.74 32.88
C ALA A 20 -5.35 -1.82 32.77
N HIS A 21 -4.09 -1.41 32.57
CA HIS A 21 -2.91 -2.26 32.40
C HIS A 21 -1.80 -1.84 33.37
N PRO A 22 -1.98 -2.03 34.69
CA PRO A 22 -1.01 -1.63 35.69
C PRO A 22 0.39 -2.23 35.46
N GLU A 23 0.47 -3.42 34.87
CA GLU A 23 1.71 -4.10 34.51
C GLU A 23 2.60 -3.28 33.55
N TRP A 24 2.00 -2.46 32.67
CA TRP A 24 2.77 -1.57 31.80
C TRP A 24 3.45 -0.44 32.56
N SER A 25 2.94 -0.10 33.75
CA SER A 25 3.57 0.90 34.61
C SER A 25 4.72 0.29 35.43
N GLU A 26 4.75 -1.02 35.62
CA GLU A 26 5.83 -1.70 36.33
C GLU A 26 7.00 -2.01 35.39
N ASP A 27 6.70 -2.50 34.18
CA ASP A 27 7.70 -2.85 33.16
C ASP A 27 7.27 -2.40 31.75
N PRO A 28 7.27 -1.09 31.43
CA PRO A 28 6.90 -0.60 30.10
C PRO A 28 7.68 -1.28 28.95
N GLU A 29 8.96 -1.58 29.19
CA GLU A 29 9.86 -2.23 28.24
C GLU A 29 9.52 -3.71 27.97
N GLY A 30 8.93 -4.41 28.93
CA GLY A 30 8.43 -5.77 28.73
C GLY A 30 7.22 -5.83 27.78
N PHE A 31 6.49 -4.72 27.65
CA PHE A 31 5.22 -4.66 26.92
C PHE A 31 5.23 -3.72 25.71
N GLU A 32 6.39 -3.31 25.18
CA GLU A 32 6.47 -2.23 24.18
C GLU A 32 5.57 -2.45 22.96
N ASP A 33 5.53 -3.67 22.41
CA ASP A 33 4.72 -3.99 21.23
C ASP A 33 3.22 -4.03 21.55
N GLU A 34 2.85 -4.46 22.75
CA GLU A 34 1.45 -4.43 23.21
C GLU A 34 0.98 -2.98 23.43
N ILE A 35 1.81 -2.16 24.08
CA ILE A 35 1.60 -0.73 24.25
C ILE A 35 1.41 -0.06 22.87
N ALA A 36 2.25 -0.38 21.88
CA ALA A 36 2.13 0.13 20.51
C ALA A 36 0.83 -0.31 19.81
N MET A 37 0.41 -1.56 20.01
CA MET A 37 -0.87 -2.08 19.50
C MET A 37 -2.05 -1.31 20.08
N TYR A 38 -2.13 -1.13 21.40
CA TYR A 38 -3.21 -0.34 22.02
C TYR A 38 -3.16 1.13 21.62
N GLY A 39 -1.96 1.72 21.52
CA GLY A 39 -1.80 3.08 20.99
C GLY A 39 -2.36 3.20 19.57
N THR A 40 -2.15 2.18 18.72
CA THR A 40 -2.72 2.12 17.38
C THR A 40 -4.25 2.06 17.42
N ILE A 41 -4.84 1.19 18.24
CA ILE A 41 -6.29 1.08 18.45
C ILE A 41 -6.87 2.44 18.88
N VAL A 42 -6.27 3.08 19.90
CA VAL A 42 -6.71 4.39 20.40
C VAL A 42 -6.72 5.45 19.29
N SER A 43 -5.71 5.44 18.42
CA SER A 43 -5.63 6.41 17.32
C SER A 43 -6.67 6.18 16.21
N LEU A 44 -7.14 4.96 16.02
CA LEU A 44 -8.07 4.59 14.96
C LEU A 44 -9.52 4.51 15.43
N LEU A 45 -9.74 4.38 16.73
CA LEU A 45 -11.07 4.20 17.32
C LEU A 45 -12.08 5.29 16.91
N PRO A 46 -11.75 6.59 16.88
CA PRO A 46 -12.69 7.61 16.40
C PRO A 46 -13.23 7.30 14.99
N ASN A 47 -12.34 6.99 14.05
CA ASN A 47 -12.73 6.66 12.68
C ASN A 47 -13.54 5.36 12.62
N LEU A 48 -13.18 4.35 13.42
CA LEU A 48 -13.92 3.08 13.47
C LEU A 48 -15.37 3.31 13.89
N LEU A 49 -15.61 4.17 14.88
CA LEU A 49 -16.95 4.50 15.37
C LEU A 49 -17.71 5.40 14.38
N ASP A 50 -17.05 6.41 13.81
CA ASP A 50 -17.68 7.34 12.87
C ASP A 50 -18.13 6.65 11.58
N PHE A 51 -17.33 5.71 11.06
CA PHE A 51 -17.67 4.94 9.87
C PHE A 51 -18.52 3.70 10.14
N ARG A 52 -18.81 3.39 11.42
CA ARG A 52 -19.57 2.20 11.81
C ARG A 52 -20.94 2.10 11.13
N PRO A 53 -21.76 3.17 11.05
CA PRO A 53 -23.05 3.10 10.37
C PRO A 53 -22.92 2.73 8.88
N ILE A 54 -21.92 3.28 8.19
CA ILE A 54 -21.66 3.01 6.78
C ILE A 54 -21.27 1.55 6.59
N ALA A 55 -20.41 1.02 7.46
CA ALA A 55 -20.02 -0.40 7.41
C ALA A 55 -21.21 -1.34 7.59
N LEU A 56 -22.13 -1.03 8.49
CA LEU A 56 -23.32 -1.84 8.73
C LEU A 56 -24.30 -1.78 7.55
N LEU A 57 -24.58 -0.57 7.05
CA LEU A 57 -25.53 -0.35 5.95
C LEU A 57 -25.02 -0.89 4.60
N SER A 58 -23.71 -0.94 4.41
CA SER A 58 -23.07 -1.49 3.20
C SER A 58 -22.72 -2.99 3.32
N ASN A 59 -23.12 -3.66 4.41
CA ASN A 59 -22.72 -5.03 4.70
C ASN A 59 -21.19 -5.22 4.59
N PHE A 60 -20.42 -4.36 5.26
CA PHE A 60 -18.96 -4.36 5.31
C PHE A 60 -18.31 -4.27 3.93
N HIS A 61 -18.93 -3.54 2.99
CA HIS A 61 -18.33 -3.15 1.70
C HIS A 61 -17.55 -1.85 1.90
N ASP A 62 -18.22 -0.86 2.49
CA ASP A 62 -17.69 0.47 2.80
C ASP A 62 -17.50 0.69 4.30
N GLY A 63 -17.05 1.89 4.69
CA GLY A 63 -16.96 2.31 6.09
C GLY A 63 -15.91 1.54 6.90
N LEU A 64 -14.91 0.99 6.21
CA LEU A 64 -13.84 0.20 6.80
C LEU A 64 -12.63 1.06 7.14
N VAL A 65 -12.00 0.77 8.26
CA VAL A 65 -10.77 1.43 8.67
C VAL A 65 -9.60 0.47 8.55
N SER A 66 -8.57 0.89 7.81
CA SER A 66 -7.38 0.08 7.65
C SER A 66 -6.46 0.17 8.87
N LEU A 67 -6.11 -0.97 9.46
CA LEU A 67 -5.22 -1.07 10.62
C LEU A 67 -3.92 -1.77 10.23
N GLN A 68 -2.79 -1.09 10.42
CA GLN A 68 -1.47 -1.64 10.15
C GLN A 68 -1.01 -2.57 11.27
N LEU A 69 -0.69 -3.82 10.93
CA LEU A 69 -0.04 -4.75 11.86
C LEU A 69 1.42 -4.38 12.12
N ASN A 70 2.01 -4.97 13.16
CA ASN A 70 3.42 -4.81 13.48
C ASN A 70 4.30 -5.23 12.27
N PRO A 71 5.07 -4.30 11.66
CA PRO A 71 5.86 -4.61 10.47
C PRO A 71 6.96 -5.64 10.71
N TYR A 72 7.41 -5.82 11.97
CA TYR A 72 8.41 -6.83 12.34
C TYR A 72 7.83 -8.25 12.39
N LYS A 73 6.50 -8.40 12.32
CA LYS A 73 5.81 -9.70 12.25
C LYS A 73 5.23 -9.98 10.86
N ALA A 74 5.43 -9.10 9.88
CA ALA A 74 4.86 -9.22 8.53
C ALA A 74 5.26 -10.50 7.79
N ALA A 75 6.43 -11.07 8.10
CA ALA A 75 6.89 -12.36 7.54
C ALA A 75 6.44 -13.59 8.37
N SER A 76 5.66 -13.40 9.43
CA SER A 76 5.22 -14.47 10.34
C SER A 76 3.70 -14.62 10.31
N LEU A 77 3.23 -15.75 9.79
CA LEU A 77 1.80 -16.09 9.80
C LEU A 77 1.26 -16.16 11.24
N GLU A 78 1.96 -16.87 12.12
CA GLU A 78 1.55 -17.04 13.51
C GLU A 78 1.56 -15.69 14.26
N GLY A 79 2.62 -14.90 14.07
CA GLY A 79 2.73 -13.58 14.71
C GLY A 79 1.64 -12.63 14.25
N SER A 80 1.34 -12.61 12.94
CA SER A 80 0.30 -11.77 12.36
C SER A 80 -1.10 -12.20 12.83
N LEU A 81 -1.39 -13.51 12.83
CA LEU A 81 -2.67 -14.04 13.33
C LEU A 81 -2.89 -13.73 14.81
N ARG A 82 -1.86 -13.92 15.65
CA ARG A 82 -1.93 -13.64 17.08
C ARG A 82 -2.29 -12.18 17.35
N ASP A 83 -1.60 -11.25 16.67
CA ASP A 83 -1.86 -9.82 16.82
C ASP A 83 -3.24 -9.45 16.28
N ALA A 84 -3.60 -9.93 15.08
CA ALA A 84 -4.90 -9.64 14.48
C ALA A 84 -6.07 -10.16 15.34
N LEU A 85 -6.00 -11.39 15.85
CA LEU A 85 -7.04 -11.96 16.72
C LEU A 85 -7.18 -11.18 18.04
N LYS A 86 -6.05 -10.77 18.65
CA LYS A 86 -6.08 -9.94 19.87
C LYS A 86 -6.74 -8.59 19.59
N ILE A 87 -6.34 -7.91 18.52
CA ILE A 87 -6.91 -6.63 18.10
C ILE A 87 -8.41 -6.77 17.79
N TYR A 88 -8.78 -7.80 17.03
CA TYR A 88 -10.16 -8.06 16.63
C TYR A 88 -11.05 -8.31 17.85
N GLY A 89 -10.59 -9.08 18.83
CA GLY A 89 -11.31 -9.33 20.08
C GLY A 89 -11.51 -8.06 20.91
N ILE A 90 -10.49 -7.19 21.02
CA ILE A 90 -10.60 -5.89 21.69
C ILE A 90 -11.65 -5.00 21.00
N LEU A 91 -11.54 -4.86 19.68
CA LEU A 91 -12.48 -4.05 18.89
C LEU A 91 -13.89 -4.60 18.96
N GLN A 92 -14.06 -5.92 18.96
CA GLN A 92 -15.36 -6.56 19.08
C GLN A 92 -16.04 -6.21 20.40
N GLY A 93 -15.33 -6.26 21.52
CA GLY A 93 -15.88 -5.87 22.83
C GLY A 93 -16.32 -4.40 22.86
N ILE A 94 -15.52 -3.50 22.29
CA ILE A 94 -15.86 -2.07 22.20
C ILE A 94 -17.12 -1.86 21.34
N LEU A 95 -17.16 -2.49 20.17
CA LEU A 95 -18.26 -2.33 19.22
C LEU A 95 -19.55 -2.99 19.69
N GLN A 96 -19.49 -4.07 20.49
CA GLN A 96 -20.70 -4.62 21.11
C GLN A 96 -21.40 -3.58 22.00
N GLY A 97 -20.64 -2.84 22.80
CA GLY A 97 -21.19 -1.76 23.62
C GLY A 97 -21.71 -0.60 22.77
N TYR A 98 -20.93 -0.16 21.77
CA TYR A 98 -21.34 0.92 20.88
C TYR A 98 -22.61 0.58 20.07
N ASP A 99 -22.67 -0.61 19.48
CA ASP A 99 -23.78 -1.08 18.66
C ASP A 99 -25.07 -1.29 19.48
N ALA A 100 -24.96 -1.55 20.79
CA ALA A 100 -26.13 -1.61 21.67
C ALA A 100 -26.88 -0.26 21.73
N HIS A 101 -26.14 0.85 21.60
CA HIS A 101 -26.72 2.19 21.50
C HIS A 101 -27.10 2.56 20.07
N LEU A 102 -26.21 2.29 19.09
CA LEU A 102 -26.43 2.65 17.69
C LEU A 102 -27.64 1.94 17.09
N MET A 103 -27.85 0.66 17.44
CA MET A 103 -28.88 -0.20 16.87
C MET A 103 -30.09 -0.36 17.79
N LEU A 104 -30.36 0.62 18.66
CA LEU A 104 -31.50 0.55 19.56
C LEU A 104 -32.80 0.52 18.73
N ASN A 105 -33.45 -0.64 18.66
CA ASN A 105 -34.65 -0.94 17.85
C ASN A 105 -34.42 -1.24 16.35
N THR A 106 -33.22 -1.68 15.97
CA THR A 106 -32.95 -2.15 14.60
C THR A 106 -32.34 -3.54 14.61
N GLU A 107 -32.79 -4.40 13.69
CA GLU A 107 -32.21 -5.73 13.46
C GLU A 107 -31.27 -5.66 12.25
N ILE A 108 -30.05 -5.18 12.47
CA ILE A 108 -28.99 -5.17 11.46
C ILE A 108 -27.94 -6.23 11.84
N GLU A 109 -27.56 -7.07 10.88
CA GLU A 109 -26.53 -8.08 11.08
C GLU A 109 -25.15 -7.45 11.31
N GLY A 110 -24.26 -8.16 12.01
CA GLY A 110 -22.88 -7.72 12.23
C GLY A 110 -22.65 -6.93 13.52
N ARG A 111 -23.59 -6.95 14.47
CA ARG A 111 -23.39 -6.41 15.83
C ARG A 111 -22.08 -6.91 16.44
N GLY A 112 -21.27 -5.98 16.92
CA GLY A 112 -19.96 -6.24 17.50
C GLY A 112 -18.87 -6.61 16.49
N ARG A 113 -19.18 -6.92 15.22
CA ARG A 113 -18.19 -7.29 14.22
C ARG A 113 -17.34 -6.07 13.83
N PRO A 114 -16.01 -6.07 14.02
CA PRO A 114 -15.14 -4.98 13.62
C PRO A 114 -15.23 -4.56 12.14
N ASN A 115 -15.44 -3.27 11.88
CA ASN A 115 -15.30 -2.64 10.56
C ASN A 115 -13.84 -2.26 10.27
N VAL A 116 -12.95 -3.23 10.47
CA VAL A 116 -11.50 -3.08 10.26
C VAL A 116 -11.06 -3.96 9.10
N VAL A 117 -10.11 -3.46 8.32
CA VAL A 117 -9.31 -4.29 7.41
C VAL A 117 -7.86 -4.26 7.86
N PHE A 118 -7.22 -5.42 7.95
CA PHE A 118 -5.83 -5.49 8.39
C PHE A 118 -4.90 -5.24 7.21
N LYS A 119 -3.97 -4.28 7.35
CA LYS A 119 -2.96 -4.04 6.31
C LYS A 119 -1.92 -5.16 6.35
N VAL A 120 -1.95 -6.02 5.33
CA VAL A 120 -0.98 -7.10 5.13
C VAL A 120 0.09 -6.57 4.19
N ALA A 121 1.36 -6.57 4.61
CA ALA A 121 2.44 -6.12 3.75
C ALA A 121 2.84 -7.25 2.79
N GLY A 122 2.69 -7.03 1.47
CA GLY A 122 3.17 -7.89 0.38
C GLY A 122 4.69 -7.94 0.25
N SER A 123 5.41 -7.89 1.37
CA SER A 123 6.87 -7.80 1.42
C SER A 123 7.57 -9.16 1.47
N ASP A 124 6.84 -10.23 1.70
CA ASP A 124 7.36 -11.60 1.86
C ASP A 124 6.32 -12.61 1.37
N MET A 125 6.75 -13.81 0.97
CA MET A 125 5.86 -14.89 0.57
C MET A 125 4.81 -15.25 1.66
N ALA A 126 5.12 -15.00 2.93
CA ALA A 126 4.19 -15.17 4.04
C ALA A 126 2.91 -14.34 3.87
N ALA A 127 2.96 -13.20 3.19
CA ALA A 127 1.81 -12.35 2.93
C ALA A 127 0.67 -13.11 2.25
N ILE A 128 0.97 -13.98 1.28
CA ILE A 128 -0.01 -14.82 0.59
C ILE A 128 -0.78 -15.69 1.59
N ARG A 129 -0.07 -16.31 2.55
CA ARG A 129 -0.70 -17.16 3.57
C ARG A 129 -1.45 -16.35 4.61
N ILE A 130 -0.95 -15.17 4.97
CA ILE A 130 -1.60 -14.26 5.93
C ILE A 130 -2.92 -13.75 5.34
N THR A 131 -2.90 -13.27 4.10
CA THR A 131 -4.10 -12.84 3.35
C THR A 131 -5.14 -13.95 3.32
N GLU A 132 -4.75 -15.17 2.90
CA GLU A 132 -5.69 -16.29 2.82
C GLU A 132 -6.26 -16.67 4.20
N ALA A 133 -5.41 -16.68 5.24
CA ALA A 133 -5.83 -17.03 6.60
C ALA A 133 -6.81 -16.01 7.18
N PHE A 134 -6.53 -14.71 7.05
CA PHE A 134 -7.39 -13.65 7.59
C PHE A 134 -8.77 -13.68 6.92
N ASN A 135 -8.77 -13.74 5.59
CA ASN A 135 -10.02 -13.78 4.82
C ASN A 135 -10.84 -15.05 5.09
N SER A 136 -10.19 -16.19 5.40
CA SER A 136 -10.88 -17.40 5.84
C SER A 136 -11.57 -17.30 7.20
N LEU A 137 -11.20 -16.31 8.01
CA LEU A 137 -11.84 -15.97 9.28
C LEU A 137 -12.91 -14.87 9.13
N GLY A 138 -13.23 -14.47 7.89
CA GLY A 138 -14.16 -13.37 7.62
C GLY A 138 -13.59 -11.97 7.92
N MET A 139 -12.28 -11.88 8.19
CA MET A 139 -11.57 -10.62 8.43
C MET A 139 -11.07 -10.06 7.11
N GLY A 140 -11.39 -8.80 6.81
CA GLY A 140 -10.95 -8.16 5.57
C GLY A 140 -9.47 -7.77 5.63
N THR A 141 -8.84 -7.72 4.46
CA THR A 141 -7.44 -7.32 4.33
C THR A 141 -7.27 -6.12 3.41
N ASN A 142 -6.26 -5.31 3.68
CA ASN A 142 -5.76 -4.31 2.76
C ASN A 142 -4.31 -4.69 2.45
N ASP A 143 -4.14 -5.44 1.37
CA ASP A 143 -2.85 -5.98 0.97
C ASP A 143 -2.04 -4.86 0.34
N THR A 144 -1.06 -4.34 1.09
CA THR A 144 -0.29 -3.13 0.78
C THR A 144 1.21 -3.46 0.65
N VAL A 145 2.06 -2.46 0.43
CA VAL A 145 3.48 -2.68 0.03
C VAL A 145 3.56 -3.56 -1.24
N THR A 146 2.57 -3.40 -2.13
CA THR A 146 2.56 -4.03 -3.45
C THR A 146 2.83 -2.97 -4.52
N TYR A 147 3.59 -3.36 -5.53
CA TYR A 147 4.05 -2.46 -6.60
C TYR A 147 4.00 -3.14 -7.97
N THR A 148 3.66 -4.41 -8.01
CA THR A 148 3.92 -5.28 -9.16
C THR A 148 2.70 -6.10 -9.50
N VAL A 149 2.53 -6.36 -10.79
CA VAL A 149 1.46 -7.19 -11.32
C VAL A 149 1.50 -8.58 -10.69
N SER A 150 2.71 -9.13 -10.52
CA SER A 150 2.88 -10.46 -9.92
C SER A 150 2.48 -10.53 -8.44
N GLN A 151 2.81 -9.51 -7.64
CA GLN A 151 2.36 -9.44 -6.23
C GLN A 151 0.84 -9.41 -6.14
N GLU A 152 0.21 -8.49 -6.86
CA GLU A 152 -1.22 -8.22 -6.73
C GLU A 152 -2.08 -9.37 -7.26
N VAL A 153 -1.70 -10.02 -8.36
CA VAL A 153 -2.39 -11.23 -8.83
C VAL A 153 -2.27 -12.36 -7.82
N ALA A 154 -1.08 -12.60 -7.26
CA ALA A 154 -0.88 -13.66 -6.27
C ALA A 154 -1.72 -13.44 -5.00
N LEU A 155 -1.78 -12.19 -4.52
CA LEU A 155 -2.57 -11.80 -3.35
C LEU A 155 -4.07 -11.84 -3.62
N THR A 156 -4.51 -11.46 -4.83
CA THR A 156 -5.91 -11.62 -5.27
C THR A 156 -6.36 -13.08 -5.20
N PHE A 157 -5.55 -14.00 -5.74
CA PHE A 157 -5.83 -15.43 -5.65
C PHE A 157 -5.94 -15.93 -4.20
N ALA A 158 -5.05 -15.46 -3.31
CA ALA A 158 -5.10 -15.79 -1.88
C ALA A 158 -6.33 -15.23 -1.18
N ALA A 159 -6.68 -13.97 -1.44
CA ALA A 159 -7.88 -13.32 -0.91
C ALA A 159 -9.13 -14.11 -1.31
N MET A 160 -9.30 -14.38 -2.61
CA MET A 160 -10.46 -15.14 -3.10
C MET A 160 -10.54 -16.54 -2.50
N ARG A 161 -9.42 -17.25 -2.32
CA ARG A 161 -9.41 -18.55 -1.64
C ARG A 161 -9.81 -18.45 -0.16
N GLY A 162 -9.33 -17.42 0.53
CA GLY A 162 -9.69 -17.17 1.93
C GLY A 162 -11.18 -16.86 2.06
N LEU A 163 -11.68 -15.89 1.30
CA LEU A 163 -13.10 -15.51 1.28
C LEU A 163 -13.99 -16.70 0.93
N ALA A 164 -13.61 -17.51 -0.08
CA ALA A 164 -14.33 -18.73 -0.46
C ALA A 164 -14.45 -19.73 0.70
N LYS A 165 -13.39 -19.90 1.52
CA LYS A 165 -13.43 -20.75 2.70
C LYS A 165 -14.41 -20.24 3.75
N ALA A 166 -14.45 -18.93 3.97
CA ALA A 166 -15.35 -18.30 4.94
C ALA A 166 -16.82 -18.44 4.54
N VAL A 167 -17.17 -18.02 3.30
CA VAL A 167 -18.58 -18.04 2.84
C VAL A 167 -19.16 -19.46 2.83
N LYS A 168 -18.36 -20.46 2.45
CA LYS A 168 -18.79 -21.87 2.35
C LYS A 168 -19.20 -22.47 3.69
N ILE A 169 -18.70 -21.94 4.80
CA ILE A 169 -19.08 -22.35 6.15
C ILE A 169 -19.99 -21.33 6.84
N GLY A 170 -20.54 -20.38 6.09
CA GLY A 170 -21.48 -19.38 6.56
C GLY A 170 -20.86 -18.27 7.42
N ILE A 171 -19.55 -18.03 7.30
CA ILE A 171 -18.91 -16.88 7.94
C ILE A 171 -19.08 -15.66 7.02
N PRO A 172 -19.70 -14.57 7.50
CA PRO A 172 -19.78 -13.33 6.75
C PRO A 172 -18.39 -12.79 6.41
N ILE A 173 -18.20 -12.31 5.18
CA ILE A 173 -16.92 -11.76 4.71
C ILE A 173 -16.88 -10.24 4.71
N THR A 174 -15.68 -9.66 4.80
CA THR A 174 -15.43 -8.20 4.80
C THR A 174 -14.67 -7.88 3.53
N GLN A 175 -14.83 -6.65 3.01
CA GLN A 175 -14.09 -6.18 1.84
C GLN A 175 -12.57 -6.42 1.96
N VAL A 176 -11.97 -6.77 0.83
CA VAL A 176 -10.54 -6.86 0.60
C VAL A 176 -10.12 -5.77 -0.37
N TYR A 177 -8.98 -5.15 -0.09
CA TYR A 177 -8.32 -4.20 -0.97
C TYR A 177 -6.95 -4.74 -1.36
N ILE A 178 -6.66 -4.76 -2.65
CA ILE A 178 -5.33 -5.03 -3.19
C ILE A 178 -4.73 -3.67 -3.59
N THR A 179 -3.78 -3.17 -2.81
CA THR A 179 -3.34 -1.78 -2.85
C THR A 179 -2.04 -1.62 -3.62
N ASN A 180 -2.11 -1.01 -4.81
CA ASN A 180 -0.93 -0.63 -5.59
C ASN A 180 -0.34 0.70 -5.12
N MET A 181 0.93 0.71 -4.70
CA MET A 181 1.61 1.92 -4.22
C MET A 181 2.30 2.70 -5.37
N GLU A 182 1.50 3.16 -6.32
CA GLU A 182 1.90 3.80 -7.59
C GLU A 182 3.06 4.81 -7.42
N GLY A 183 2.82 5.86 -6.62
CA GLY A 183 3.79 6.95 -6.49
C GLY A 183 5.13 6.55 -5.86
N ARG A 184 5.18 5.44 -5.10
CA ARG A 184 6.43 4.91 -4.55
C ARG A 184 7.22 4.08 -5.57
N LEU A 185 6.53 3.42 -6.51
CA LEU A 185 7.18 2.79 -7.66
C LEU A 185 7.81 3.88 -8.54
N GLU A 186 7.08 4.96 -8.84
CA GLU A 186 7.60 6.10 -9.60
C GLU A 186 8.86 6.69 -8.95
N ASP A 187 8.80 6.94 -7.63
CA ASP A 187 9.95 7.45 -6.88
C ASP A 187 11.16 6.52 -7.00
N HIS A 188 10.95 5.20 -6.88
CA HIS A 188 12.02 4.23 -7.02
C HIS A 188 12.64 4.18 -8.42
N LEU A 189 11.82 4.15 -9.47
CA LEU A 189 12.33 4.11 -10.85
C LEU A 189 13.09 5.39 -11.19
N ARG A 190 12.62 6.55 -10.69
CA ARG A 190 13.36 7.82 -10.80
C ARG A 190 14.72 7.74 -10.13
N GLU A 191 14.79 7.19 -8.92
CA GLU A 191 16.03 7.03 -8.17
C GLU A 191 17.03 6.15 -8.92
N VAL A 192 16.60 4.96 -9.38
CA VAL A 192 17.45 4.02 -10.12
C VAL A 192 17.98 4.63 -11.41
N GLU A 193 17.13 5.32 -12.18
CA GLU A 193 17.56 5.99 -13.40
C GLU A 193 18.44 7.20 -13.12
N ALA A 194 18.18 7.98 -12.06
CA ALA A 194 19.04 9.07 -11.64
C ALA A 194 20.44 8.56 -11.25
N GLU A 195 20.53 7.48 -10.48
CA GLU A 195 21.79 6.83 -10.12
C GLU A 195 22.55 6.38 -11.36
N ARG A 196 21.87 5.71 -12.30
CA ARG A 196 22.46 5.24 -13.56
C ARG A 196 23.02 6.40 -14.39
N LEU A 197 22.24 7.48 -14.55
CA LEU A 197 22.66 8.66 -15.29
C LEU A 197 23.84 9.37 -14.63
N LEU A 198 23.79 9.55 -13.31
CA LEU A 198 24.85 10.21 -12.56
C LEU A 198 26.14 9.39 -12.58
N MET A 199 26.06 8.07 -12.41
CA MET A 199 27.21 7.18 -12.52
C MET A 199 27.85 7.28 -13.92
N THR A 200 27.04 7.24 -14.97
CA THR A 200 27.51 7.39 -16.37
C THR A 200 28.19 8.75 -16.61
N ALA A 201 27.68 9.83 -16.01
CA ALA A 201 28.30 11.15 -16.09
C ALA A 201 29.62 11.20 -15.32
N LEU A 202 29.66 10.61 -14.12
CA LEU A 202 30.85 10.58 -13.28
C LEU A 202 31.98 9.77 -13.89
N ASP A 203 31.69 8.74 -14.69
CA ASP A 203 32.72 7.96 -15.40
C ASP A 203 33.50 8.77 -16.45
N LYS A 204 32.98 9.94 -16.84
CA LYS A 204 33.63 10.84 -17.82
C LYS A 204 34.46 11.94 -17.17
N VAL A 205 34.53 12.02 -15.84
CA VAL A 205 35.29 13.06 -15.12
C VAL A 205 36.39 12.46 -14.25
N ALA A 206 37.53 13.16 -14.16
CA ALA A 206 38.68 12.72 -13.37
C ALA A 206 38.44 12.83 -11.86
N TYR A 207 37.77 13.90 -11.42
CA TYR A 207 37.56 14.22 -10.00
C TYR A 207 36.11 13.88 -9.58
N LYS A 208 35.79 12.57 -9.52
CA LYS A 208 34.44 12.08 -9.21
C LYS A 208 33.95 12.53 -7.83
N ASP A 209 34.81 12.40 -6.82
CA ASP A 209 34.46 12.75 -5.44
C ASP A 209 34.11 14.24 -5.30
N ASP A 210 34.87 15.14 -5.93
CA ASP A 210 34.57 16.57 -5.92
C ASP A 210 33.21 16.87 -6.55
N CYS A 211 32.86 16.19 -7.64
CA CYS A 211 31.54 16.32 -8.26
C CYS A 211 30.42 15.85 -7.32
N ILE A 212 30.61 14.70 -6.66
CA ILE A 212 29.64 14.15 -5.69
C ILE A 212 29.44 15.12 -4.53
N MET A 213 30.53 15.64 -3.95
CA MET A 213 30.47 16.54 -2.80
C MET A 213 29.84 17.90 -3.14
N ARG A 214 30.16 18.47 -4.31
CA ARG A 214 29.50 19.71 -4.80
C ARG A 214 28.00 19.51 -5.02
N LEU A 215 27.59 18.38 -5.60
CA LEU A 215 26.17 18.08 -5.75
C LEU A 215 25.50 17.89 -4.39
N ALA A 216 26.17 17.21 -3.45
CA ALA A 216 25.67 17.00 -2.09
C ALA A 216 25.42 18.32 -1.35
N GLU A 217 26.35 19.27 -1.44
CA GLU A 217 26.19 20.61 -0.87
C GLU A 217 24.97 21.32 -1.46
N ARG A 218 24.84 21.34 -2.80
CA ARG A 218 23.74 22.03 -3.49
C ARG A 218 22.37 21.39 -3.25
N LEU A 219 22.32 20.08 -3.02
CA LEU A 219 21.11 19.36 -2.67
C LEU A 219 20.81 19.39 -1.16
N GLY A 220 21.73 19.88 -0.33
CA GLY A 220 21.59 19.86 1.13
C GLY A 220 21.76 18.47 1.75
N ALA A 221 22.50 17.57 1.08
CA ALA A 221 22.73 16.18 1.48
C ALA A 221 24.15 15.93 2.04
N LEU A 222 24.95 16.99 2.23
CA LEU A 222 26.39 16.89 2.55
C LEU A 222 26.67 16.03 3.79
N GLU A 223 25.90 16.19 4.86
CA GLU A 223 26.08 15.45 6.12
C GLU A 223 25.90 13.94 5.93
N GLU A 224 24.83 13.54 5.26
CA GLU A 224 24.50 12.12 5.02
C GLU A 224 25.47 11.48 4.02
N VAL A 225 25.81 12.19 2.95
CA VAL A 225 26.79 11.74 1.95
C VAL A 225 28.18 11.59 2.55
N SER A 226 28.58 12.46 3.48
CA SER A 226 29.89 12.37 4.15
C SER A 226 29.99 11.16 5.08
N ARG A 227 28.86 10.71 5.64
CA ARG A 227 28.79 9.52 6.52
C ARG A 227 28.69 8.21 5.75
N ALA A 228 28.36 8.26 4.46
CA ALA A 228 28.23 7.08 3.63
C ALA A 228 29.57 6.36 3.44
N SER A 229 29.52 5.04 3.54
CA SER A 229 30.66 4.12 3.53
C SER A 229 31.21 3.82 2.14
N SER A 230 30.41 4.06 1.09
CA SER A 230 30.77 3.74 -0.28
C SER A 230 30.27 4.78 -1.28
N GLN A 231 30.89 4.82 -2.46
CA GLN A 231 30.42 5.68 -3.55
C GLN A 231 28.97 5.34 -3.96
N GLY A 232 28.61 4.05 -4.04
CA GLY A 232 27.24 3.64 -4.37
C GLY A 232 26.21 4.18 -3.38
N GLU A 233 26.51 4.10 -2.08
CA GLU A 233 25.65 4.65 -1.03
C GLU A 233 25.52 6.18 -1.15
N ARG A 234 26.62 6.89 -1.46
CA ARG A 234 26.59 8.35 -1.71
C ARG A 234 25.65 8.69 -2.87
N LEU A 235 25.74 7.96 -3.99
CA LEU A 235 24.87 8.19 -5.15
C LEU A 235 23.41 7.93 -4.81
N SER A 236 23.12 6.86 -4.09
CA SER A 236 21.76 6.53 -3.69
C SER A 236 21.14 7.58 -2.78
N ILE A 237 21.91 8.12 -1.83
CA ILE A 237 21.47 9.26 -1.01
C ILE A 237 21.14 10.46 -1.89
N LEU A 238 22.06 10.88 -2.77
CA LEU A 238 21.87 12.04 -3.64
C LEU A 238 20.66 11.91 -4.57
N CYS A 239 20.43 10.71 -5.10
CA CYS A 239 19.37 10.44 -6.05
C CYS A 239 18.02 10.16 -5.38
N SER A 240 18.01 9.89 -4.06
CA SER A 240 16.79 9.61 -3.31
C SER A 240 15.74 10.72 -3.44
N LYS A 241 14.45 10.35 -3.39
CA LYS A 241 13.33 11.28 -3.48
C LYS A 241 13.39 12.43 -2.46
N ARG A 242 14.07 12.21 -1.33
CA ARG A 242 14.29 13.21 -0.28
C ARG A 242 15.07 14.41 -0.79
N TYR A 243 16.10 14.18 -1.62
CA TYR A 243 17.00 15.23 -2.11
C TYR A 243 16.75 15.58 -3.58
N LEU A 244 16.37 14.60 -4.40
CA LEU A 244 16.11 14.76 -5.82
C LEU A 244 14.64 14.46 -6.14
N LYS A 245 13.85 15.51 -6.35
CA LYS A 245 12.41 15.36 -6.61
C LYS A 245 12.07 15.07 -8.07
N SER A 246 12.93 15.44 -9.00
CA SER A 246 12.76 15.30 -10.45
C SER A 246 14.11 15.21 -11.16
N LEU A 247 14.17 14.45 -12.26
CA LEU A 247 15.33 14.42 -13.17
C LEU A 247 15.58 15.77 -13.85
N MET A 248 14.59 16.67 -13.84
CA MET A 248 14.70 18.02 -14.40
C MET A 248 15.29 19.04 -13.41
N ASP A 249 15.66 18.64 -12.18
CA ASP A 249 16.28 19.55 -11.21
C ASP A 249 17.54 20.21 -11.80
N PRO A 250 17.62 21.55 -11.87
CA PRO A 250 18.76 22.24 -12.49
C PRO A 250 20.11 21.84 -11.90
N ARG A 251 20.17 21.55 -10.59
CA ARG A 251 21.40 21.18 -9.89
C ARG A 251 21.88 19.80 -10.32
N PHE A 252 20.94 18.86 -10.48
CA PHE A 252 21.22 17.52 -10.96
C PHE A 252 21.64 17.53 -12.43
N ARG A 253 20.91 18.28 -13.27
CA ARG A 253 21.24 18.45 -14.69
C ARG A 253 22.65 19.00 -14.90
N GLU A 254 23.03 20.00 -14.12
CA GLU A 254 24.40 20.53 -14.18
C GLU A 254 25.44 19.45 -13.84
N ALA A 255 25.19 18.62 -12.83
CA ALA A 255 26.07 17.51 -12.46
C ALA A 255 26.15 16.42 -13.54
N LEU A 256 25.14 16.28 -14.41
CA LEU A 256 25.17 15.36 -15.56
C LEU A 256 25.99 15.88 -16.76
N GLY A 257 26.45 17.13 -16.73
CA GLY A 257 27.24 17.72 -17.82
C GLY A 257 26.50 17.69 -19.15
N ASP A 258 27.10 17.12 -20.20
CA ASP A 258 26.51 17.05 -21.54
C ASP A 258 25.20 16.28 -21.59
N MET A 259 25.03 15.24 -20.76
CA MET A 259 23.77 14.49 -20.67
C MET A 259 22.65 15.36 -20.08
N GLY A 260 22.99 16.27 -19.18
CA GLY A 260 22.06 17.23 -18.58
C GLY A 260 21.57 18.33 -19.53
N LYS A 261 22.24 18.50 -20.68
CA LYS A 261 21.84 19.44 -21.73
C LYS A 261 20.71 18.91 -22.60
N ASP A 262 20.52 17.58 -22.66
CA ASP A 262 19.39 16.98 -23.38
C ASP A 262 18.11 17.02 -22.54
N GLU A 263 17.50 18.21 -22.46
CA GLU A 263 16.24 18.43 -21.75
C GLU A 263 15.09 17.57 -22.28
N LYS A 264 15.08 17.31 -23.59
CA LYS A 264 14.02 16.52 -24.21
C LYS A 264 14.10 15.07 -23.75
N PHE A 265 15.31 14.51 -23.67
CA PHE A 265 15.52 13.17 -23.13
C PHE A 265 15.10 13.07 -21.66
N LEU A 266 15.61 13.95 -20.79
CA LEU A 266 15.30 13.88 -19.36
C LEU A 266 13.82 14.14 -19.07
N SER A 267 13.20 15.10 -19.76
CA SER A 267 11.77 15.38 -19.59
C SER A 267 10.91 14.22 -20.05
N ARG A 268 11.27 13.56 -21.15
CA ARG A 268 10.56 12.37 -21.63
C ARG A 268 10.70 11.21 -20.63
N LEU A 269 11.92 10.94 -20.15
CA LEU A 269 12.17 9.87 -19.18
C LEU A 269 11.38 10.09 -17.88
N GLU A 270 11.38 11.32 -17.36
CA GLU A 270 10.59 11.69 -16.17
C GLU A 270 9.08 11.47 -16.40
N LYS A 271 8.54 11.89 -17.56
CA LYS A 271 7.13 11.68 -17.93
C LYS A 271 6.77 10.21 -18.12
N ASP A 272 7.68 9.41 -18.69
CA ASP A 272 7.50 7.98 -18.84
C ASP A 272 7.44 7.31 -17.46
N ILE A 273 8.42 7.58 -16.58
CA ILE A 273 8.47 7.04 -15.21
C ILE A 273 7.20 7.40 -14.43
N GLN A 274 6.70 8.61 -14.60
CA GLN A 274 5.44 9.07 -14.03
C GLN A 274 4.19 8.26 -14.47
N LEU A 275 4.25 7.46 -15.54
CA LEU A 275 3.13 6.60 -15.94
C LEU A 275 3.29 5.16 -15.44
N SER A 276 4.40 4.84 -14.77
CA SER A 276 4.74 3.47 -14.37
C SER A 276 3.69 2.83 -13.45
N GLY A 277 3.32 3.50 -12.36
CA GLY A 277 2.28 3.02 -11.44
C GLY A 277 0.94 2.84 -12.13
N VAL A 278 0.53 3.84 -12.92
CA VAL A 278 -0.71 3.79 -13.72
C VAL A 278 -0.73 2.57 -14.66
N PHE A 279 0.37 2.28 -15.35
CA PHE A 279 0.44 1.13 -16.25
C PHE A 279 0.32 -0.20 -15.52
N VAL A 280 0.97 -0.34 -14.35
CA VAL A 280 0.83 -1.53 -13.49
C VAL A 280 -0.63 -1.70 -13.04
N THR A 281 -1.24 -0.63 -12.50
CA THR A 281 -2.64 -0.62 -12.03
C THR A 281 -3.61 -1.02 -13.15
N ARG A 282 -3.50 -0.40 -14.33
CA ARG A 282 -4.36 -0.73 -15.49
C ARG A 282 -4.17 -2.18 -15.93
N ARG A 283 -2.94 -2.70 -15.89
CA ARG A 283 -2.67 -4.09 -16.24
C ARG A 283 -3.30 -5.05 -15.24
N ILE A 284 -3.26 -4.76 -13.94
CA ILE A 284 -3.97 -5.55 -12.92
C ILE A 284 -5.48 -5.53 -13.14
N PHE A 285 -6.05 -4.34 -13.33
CA PHE A 285 -7.47 -4.20 -13.63
C PHE A 285 -7.87 -5.08 -14.82
N LYS A 286 -7.10 -5.05 -15.91
CA LYS A 286 -7.38 -5.87 -17.10
C LYS A 286 -7.34 -7.36 -16.83
N LEU A 287 -6.30 -7.83 -16.15
CA LEU A 287 -6.12 -9.25 -15.88
C LEU A 287 -7.18 -9.78 -14.90
N VAL A 288 -7.60 -8.97 -13.93
CA VAL A 288 -8.42 -9.46 -12.82
C VAL A 288 -9.88 -9.00 -12.94
N PHE A 289 -10.11 -7.70 -13.11
CA PHE A 289 -11.42 -7.07 -12.90
C PHE A 289 -12.12 -6.60 -14.17
N ALA A 290 -11.49 -6.76 -15.35
CA ALA A 290 -12.13 -6.43 -16.61
C ALA A 290 -13.46 -7.18 -16.77
N PRO A 291 -14.52 -6.53 -17.30
CA PRO A 291 -15.85 -7.14 -17.43
C PRO A 291 -15.84 -8.51 -18.12
N GLU A 292 -14.99 -8.70 -19.12
CA GLU A 292 -14.82 -9.94 -19.88
C GLU A 292 -14.18 -11.08 -19.07
N ASN A 293 -13.45 -10.77 -18.00
CA ASN A 293 -12.78 -11.74 -17.13
C ASN A 293 -13.61 -12.09 -15.89
N ARG A 294 -14.59 -11.26 -15.53
CA ARG A 294 -15.47 -11.50 -14.37
C ARG A 294 -16.20 -12.86 -14.43
N PRO A 295 -16.81 -13.30 -15.55
CA PRO A 295 -17.45 -14.62 -15.62
C PRO A 295 -16.46 -15.79 -15.49
N LYS A 296 -15.20 -15.59 -15.88
CA LYS A 296 -14.14 -16.60 -15.80
C LYS A 296 -13.71 -16.83 -14.36
N TRP A 297 -13.57 -15.75 -13.60
CA TRP A 297 -13.33 -15.82 -12.15
C TRP A 297 -14.49 -16.48 -11.40
N LYS A 298 -15.74 -16.11 -11.70
CA LYS A 298 -16.92 -16.77 -11.12
C LYS A 298 -16.91 -18.27 -11.39
N ARG A 299 -16.66 -18.69 -12.64
CA ARG A 299 -16.55 -20.10 -12.99
C ARG A 299 -15.45 -20.81 -12.20
N TRP A 300 -14.27 -20.21 -12.08
CA TRP A 300 -13.19 -20.77 -11.28
C TRP A 300 -13.57 -20.95 -9.80
N LEU A 301 -14.21 -19.95 -9.19
CA LEU A 301 -14.71 -20.03 -7.82
C LEU A 301 -15.72 -21.18 -7.64
N GLN A 302 -16.62 -21.36 -8.61
CA GLN A 302 -17.62 -22.43 -8.58
C GLN A 302 -16.99 -23.81 -8.79
N GLU A 303 -16.22 -23.98 -9.87
CA GLU A 303 -15.69 -25.29 -10.28
C GLU A 303 -14.51 -25.76 -9.42
N THR A 304 -13.64 -24.83 -9.01
CA THR A 304 -12.41 -25.18 -8.27
C THR A 304 -12.60 -25.10 -6.76
N LEU A 305 -13.34 -24.10 -6.26
CA LEU A 305 -13.55 -23.91 -4.82
C LEU A 305 -14.91 -24.45 -4.32
N GLY A 306 -15.78 -24.86 -5.25
CA GLY A 306 -17.06 -25.49 -4.94
C GLY A 306 -18.05 -24.51 -4.32
N LEU A 307 -18.06 -23.26 -4.79
CA LEU A 307 -19.04 -22.24 -4.40
C LEU A 307 -20.29 -22.33 -5.27
N SER A 308 -21.44 -21.95 -4.70
CA SER A 308 -22.64 -21.61 -5.45
C SER A 308 -22.44 -20.32 -6.25
N GLU A 309 -23.36 -20.03 -7.18
CA GLU A 309 -23.33 -18.80 -7.96
C GLU A 309 -23.40 -17.54 -7.07
N ALA A 310 -24.23 -17.58 -6.02
CA ALA A 310 -24.39 -16.48 -5.08
C ALA A 310 -23.11 -16.24 -4.25
N GLU A 311 -22.53 -17.30 -3.70
CA GLU A 311 -21.26 -17.22 -2.95
C GLU A 311 -20.10 -16.76 -3.85
N ALA A 312 -20.03 -17.25 -5.09
CA ALA A 312 -19.01 -16.81 -6.05
C ALA A 312 -19.19 -15.34 -6.43
N HIS A 313 -20.42 -14.86 -6.52
CA HIS A 313 -20.69 -13.44 -6.72
C HIS A 313 -20.25 -12.61 -5.52
N GLU A 314 -20.59 -13.02 -4.30
CA GLU A 314 -20.23 -12.33 -3.05
C GLU A 314 -18.70 -12.25 -2.87
N VAL A 315 -17.98 -13.35 -3.08
CA VAL A 315 -16.51 -13.38 -3.00
C VAL A 315 -15.88 -12.40 -3.98
N LEU A 316 -16.36 -12.38 -5.22
CA LEU A 316 -15.79 -11.51 -6.25
C LEU A 316 -16.16 -10.04 -6.05
N ASP A 317 -17.35 -9.76 -5.51
CA ASP A 317 -17.82 -8.42 -5.17
C ASP A 317 -17.00 -7.77 -4.03
N LYS A 318 -16.40 -8.61 -3.17
CA LYS A 318 -15.63 -8.18 -2.00
C LYS A 318 -14.14 -8.00 -2.22
N VAL A 319 -13.65 -8.02 -3.45
CA VAL A 319 -12.22 -7.80 -3.74
C VAL A 319 -12.07 -6.59 -4.66
N ASP A 320 -11.46 -5.53 -4.16
CA ASP A 320 -11.22 -4.30 -4.90
C ASP A 320 -9.74 -4.08 -5.19
N LEU A 321 -9.45 -3.54 -6.37
CA LEU A 321 -8.20 -2.87 -6.65
C LEU A 321 -8.22 -1.47 -6.00
N LEU A 322 -7.16 -1.12 -5.29
CA LEU A 322 -6.99 0.18 -4.64
C LEU A 322 -5.72 0.88 -5.17
N PRO A 323 -5.82 1.69 -6.23
CA PRO A 323 -4.72 2.53 -6.68
C PRO A 323 -4.38 3.59 -5.62
N SER A 324 -3.11 3.65 -5.20
CA SER A 324 -2.70 4.40 -4.01
C SER A 324 -1.52 5.33 -4.32
N SER A 325 -1.81 6.41 -5.05
CA SER A 325 -0.90 7.55 -5.17
C SER A 325 -1.29 8.71 -4.25
N LYS A 326 -0.26 9.37 -3.70
CA LYS A 326 -0.37 10.67 -3.02
C LYS A 326 0.48 11.74 -3.69
N ARG A 327 1.01 11.47 -4.89
CA ARG A 327 2.00 12.36 -5.54
C ARG A 327 1.31 13.42 -6.36
N ARG A 328 0.43 13.03 -7.28
CA ARG A 328 -0.28 13.94 -8.18
C ARG A 328 -1.76 13.59 -8.21
N ALA A 329 -2.62 14.60 -8.39
CA ALA A 329 -4.07 14.38 -8.51
C ALA A 329 -4.40 13.57 -9.78
N GLU A 330 -3.63 13.80 -10.84
CA GLU A 330 -3.74 13.16 -12.14
C GLU A 330 -3.57 11.64 -12.06
N ASP A 331 -2.77 11.12 -11.11
CA ASP A 331 -2.57 9.68 -10.96
C ASP A 331 -3.92 8.97 -10.74
N THR A 332 -4.75 9.50 -9.84
CA THR A 332 -6.11 8.99 -9.57
C THR A 332 -7.03 9.13 -10.78
N LEU A 333 -6.92 10.24 -11.53
CA LEU A 333 -7.74 10.45 -12.73
C LEU A 333 -7.34 9.53 -13.88
N LEU A 334 -6.06 9.16 -14.00
CA LEU A 334 -5.57 8.27 -15.04
C LEU A 334 -5.95 6.80 -14.78
N VAL A 335 -6.41 6.46 -13.58
CA VAL A 335 -6.97 5.15 -13.23
C VAL A 335 -8.40 5.27 -12.68
N LEU A 336 -9.14 6.26 -13.16
CA LEU A 336 -10.50 6.49 -12.72
C LEU A 336 -11.44 5.38 -13.21
N ALA A 337 -12.20 4.85 -12.27
CA ALA A 337 -13.30 3.93 -12.53
C ALA A 337 -14.58 4.75 -12.53
N GLY A 338 -15.26 4.79 -13.68
CA GLY A 338 -16.55 5.45 -13.83
C GLY A 338 -17.71 4.46 -13.71
N LYS A 339 -18.88 4.89 -14.15
CA LYS A 339 -20.09 4.08 -14.11
C LYS A 339 -19.93 2.80 -14.94
N GLY A 340 -20.23 1.65 -14.33
CA GLY A 340 -20.17 0.33 -14.96
C GLY A 340 -18.81 -0.36 -14.85
N ILE A 341 -17.83 0.26 -14.18
CA ILE A 341 -16.60 -0.40 -13.76
C ILE A 341 -16.74 -0.77 -12.28
N GLU A 342 -16.63 -2.06 -11.99
CA GLU A 342 -16.73 -2.62 -10.63
C GLU A 342 -15.33 -2.93 -10.07
N ASN A 343 -15.26 -3.19 -8.76
CA ASN A 343 -14.06 -3.67 -8.07
C ASN A 343 -12.85 -2.72 -8.09
N VAL A 344 -13.12 -1.41 -7.99
CA VAL A 344 -12.07 -0.38 -7.91
C VAL A 344 -12.46 0.65 -6.86
N THR A 345 -11.61 0.81 -5.85
CA THR A 345 -11.66 1.91 -4.90
C THR A 345 -10.61 2.94 -5.30
N ASN A 346 -11.00 4.08 -5.89
CA ASN A 346 -10.03 4.97 -6.55
C ASN A 346 -8.99 5.63 -5.63
N THR A 347 -9.30 5.88 -4.36
CA THR A 347 -8.33 6.37 -3.36
C THR A 347 -8.88 6.28 -1.94
N GLU A 348 -8.03 5.87 -0.98
CA GLU A 348 -8.33 5.84 0.45
C GLU A 348 -7.96 7.16 1.17
N PHE A 349 -7.37 8.15 0.48
CA PHE A 349 -6.75 9.30 1.14
C PHE A 349 -7.56 10.60 0.97
N PRO A 350 -8.08 11.19 2.07
CA PRO A 350 -8.84 12.44 1.99
C PRO A 350 -8.07 13.60 1.36
N ASP A 351 -6.77 13.71 1.62
CA ASP A 351 -5.93 14.77 1.03
C ASP A 351 -5.71 14.58 -0.49
N GLN A 352 -5.76 13.34 -0.98
CA GLN A 352 -5.73 13.05 -2.42
C GLN A 352 -7.10 13.34 -3.04
N GLN A 353 -8.20 12.95 -2.39
CA GLN A 353 -9.55 13.26 -2.83
C GLN A 353 -9.77 14.76 -2.99
N LEU A 354 -9.30 15.57 -2.03
CA LEU A 354 -9.34 17.03 -2.12
C LEU A 354 -8.56 17.55 -3.33
N ARG A 355 -7.33 17.06 -3.56
CA ARG A 355 -6.50 17.47 -4.69
C ARG A 355 -7.13 17.11 -6.05
N VAL A 356 -7.77 15.95 -6.15
CA VAL A 356 -8.54 15.56 -7.35
C VAL A 356 -9.73 16.49 -7.56
N TRP A 357 -10.45 16.83 -6.49
CA TRP A 357 -11.55 17.78 -6.54
C TRP A 357 -11.08 19.19 -6.98
N GLU A 358 -9.98 19.68 -6.43
CA GLU A 358 -9.37 20.96 -6.82
C GLU A 358 -8.95 20.96 -8.29
N LEU A 359 -8.32 19.88 -8.77
CA LEU A 359 -7.95 19.73 -10.18
C LEU A 359 -9.19 19.74 -11.09
N SER A 360 -10.27 19.06 -10.68
CA SER A 360 -11.53 19.04 -11.42
C SER A 360 -12.21 20.41 -11.55
N ARG A 361 -11.77 21.39 -10.76
CA ARG A 361 -12.33 22.74 -10.72
C ARG A 361 -11.58 23.74 -11.59
N GLN A 362 -10.45 23.35 -12.16
CA GLN A 362 -9.64 24.21 -13.04
C GLN A 362 -10.34 24.45 -14.39
N GLU A 363 -10.08 25.61 -15.00
CA GLU A 363 -10.61 25.94 -16.32
C GLU A 363 -10.07 24.97 -17.38
N GLY A 364 -10.95 24.49 -18.26
CA GLY A 364 -10.60 23.52 -19.31
C GLY A 364 -10.56 22.05 -18.86
N PHE A 365 -10.88 21.75 -17.60
CA PHE A 365 -10.99 20.36 -17.14
C PHE A 365 -12.19 19.64 -17.77
N GLU A 366 -11.96 18.46 -18.34
CA GLU A 366 -13.01 17.61 -18.91
C GLU A 366 -12.97 16.19 -18.32
N LEU A 367 -13.94 15.87 -17.47
CA LEU A 367 -14.05 14.56 -16.83
C LEU A 367 -14.15 13.40 -17.84
N THR A 368 -14.78 13.66 -19.00
CA THR A 368 -14.94 12.69 -20.09
C THR A 368 -13.62 12.14 -20.63
N GLN A 369 -12.52 12.89 -20.49
CA GLN A 369 -11.18 12.44 -20.89
C GLN A 369 -10.61 11.37 -19.94
N PHE A 370 -11.13 11.30 -18.72
CA PHE A 370 -10.66 10.41 -17.66
C PHE A 370 -11.65 9.30 -17.30
N MET A 371 -12.92 9.41 -17.71
CA MET A 371 -13.91 8.38 -17.38
C MET A 371 -13.47 7.00 -17.88
N ASN A 372 -13.48 6.02 -16.98
CA ASN A 372 -13.06 4.64 -17.24
C ASN A 372 -11.63 4.51 -17.77
N SER A 373 -10.76 5.48 -17.48
CA SER A 373 -9.36 5.46 -17.92
C SER A 373 -8.59 4.26 -17.37
N ILE A 374 -9.06 3.62 -16.30
CA ILE A 374 -8.47 2.38 -15.78
C ILE A 374 -8.50 1.22 -16.79
N ALA A 375 -9.46 1.23 -17.73
CA ALA A 375 -9.56 0.23 -18.79
C ALA A 375 -8.70 0.57 -20.03
N ALA A 376 -8.12 1.77 -20.12
CA ALA A 376 -7.39 2.19 -21.30
C ALA A 376 -6.10 1.38 -21.54
N GLU A 377 -5.73 1.17 -22.80
CA GLU A 377 -4.42 0.64 -23.15
C GLU A 377 -3.29 1.61 -22.77
N PRO A 378 -2.12 1.11 -22.36
CA PRO A 378 -0.93 1.94 -22.25
C PRO A 378 -0.52 2.44 -23.63
N ASP A 379 0.13 3.59 -23.68
CA ASP A 379 0.82 4.03 -24.90
C ASP A 379 1.98 3.07 -25.21
N ASP A 380 1.93 2.40 -26.36
CA ASP A 380 2.91 1.38 -26.75
C ASP A 380 4.35 1.91 -26.78
N ALA A 381 4.55 3.16 -27.19
CA ALA A 381 5.89 3.75 -27.28
C ALA A 381 6.43 4.06 -25.89
N VAL A 382 5.59 4.56 -24.97
CA VAL A 382 5.94 4.76 -23.56
C VAL A 382 6.24 3.41 -22.90
N LEU A 383 5.36 2.42 -23.09
CA LEU A 383 5.51 1.10 -22.48
C LEU A 383 6.81 0.43 -22.92
N LYS A 384 7.14 0.45 -24.21
CA LYS A 384 8.40 -0.10 -24.72
C LYS A 384 9.63 0.54 -24.09
N ARG A 385 9.62 1.86 -23.85
CA ARG A 385 10.74 2.57 -23.19
C ARG A 385 10.82 2.22 -21.71
N LEU A 386 9.69 2.13 -21.01
CA LEU A 386 9.64 1.73 -19.61
C LEU A 386 10.11 0.28 -19.41
N LEU A 387 9.76 -0.64 -20.31
CA LEU A 387 10.21 -2.04 -20.28
C LEU A 387 11.74 -2.20 -20.44
N CYS A 388 12.45 -1.16 -20.91
CA CYS A 388 13.91 -1.13 -20.89
C CYS A 388 14.50 -0.87 -19.49
N ILE A 389 13.69 -0.44 -18.52
CA ILE A 389 14.09 -0.28 -17.12
C ILE A 389 13.79 -1.61 -16.41
N ASP A 390 14.83 -2.32 -15.99
CA ASP A 390 14.71 -3.68 -15.43
C ASP A 390 13.71 -3.77 -14.27
N ASP A 391 13.73 -2.80 -13.37
CA ASP A 391 12.83 -2.79 -12.21
C ASP A 391 11.38 -2.44 -12.59
N PHE A 392 11.14 -1.73 -13.70
CA PHE A 392 9.78 -1.58 -14.23
C PHE A 392 9.32 -2.85 -14.92
N ARG A 393 10.18 -3.53 -15.70
CA ARG A 393 9.84 -4.82 -16.30
C ARG A 393 9.38 -5.82 -15.24
N LYS A 394 10.13 -5.92 -14.14
CA LYS A 394 9.76 -6.72 -12.95
C LYS A 394 8.42 -6.33 -12.33
N ALA A 395 8.10 -5.05 -12.34
CA ALA A 395 6.82 -4.56 -11.84
C ALA A 395 5.64 -4.88 -12.77
N TYR A 396 5.87 -4.80 -14.07
CA TYR A 396 4.81 -4.87 -15.07
C TYR A 396 4.51 -6.28 -15.56
N GLU A 397 5.53 -7.14 -15.65
CA GLU A 397 5.37 -8.50 -16.17
C GLU A 397 4.87 -9.48 -15.10
N LEU A 398 4.29 -10.57 -15.59
CA LEU A 398 3.94 -11.72 -14.75
C LEU A 398 5.12 -12.70 -14.62
N THR A 399 5.07 -13.53 -13.58
CA THR A 399 5.82 -14.79 -13.58
C THR A 399 5.13 -15.80 -14.50
N ARG A 400 5.88 -16.79 -14.98
CA ARG A 400 5.30 -17.87 -15.78
C ARG A 400 4.21 -18.64 -15.04
N GLU A 401 4.40 -18.90 -13.75
CA GLU A 401 3.42 -19.63 -12.93
C GLU A 401 2.07 -18.90 -12.85
N LEU A 402 2.08 -17.59 -12.61
CA LEU A 402 0.86 -16.79 -12.56
C LEU A 402 0.20 -16.69 -13.92
N SER A 403 0.99 -16.56 -14.99
CA SER A 403 0.49 -16.55 -16.37
C SER A 403 -0.23 -17.85 -16.72
N GLU A 404 0.35 -18.99 -16.35
CA GLU A 404 -0.27 -20.31 -16.51
C GLU A 404 -1.53 -20.46 -15.64
N GLY A 405 -1.50 -19.95 -14.40
CA GLY A 405 -2.67 -19.91 -13.51
C GLY A 405 -3.85 -19.13 -14.09
N LEU A 406 -3.61 -17.92 -14.60
CA LEU A 406 -4.62 -17.09 -15.26
C LEU A 406 -5.15 -17.76 -16.54
N ARG A 407 -4.28 -18.39 -17.34
CA ARG A 407 -4.71 -19.14 -18.53
C ARG A 407 -5.59 -20.33 -18.20
N LYS A 408 -5.31 -21.05 -17.11
CA LYS A 408 -6.14 -22.19 -16.65
C LYS A 408 -7.57 -21.77 -16.32
N ILE A 409 -7.78 -20.54 -15.87
CA ILE A 409 -9.12 -19.97 -15.66
C ILE A 409 -9.71 -19.32 -16.93
N GLY A 410 -8.98 -19.33 -18.04
CA GLY A 410 -9.41 -18.81 -19.34
C GLY A 410 -9.09 -17.33 -19.58
N ILE A 411 -8.27 -16.71 -18.72
CA ILE A 411 -7.83 -15.31 -18.89
C ILE A 411 -6.63 -15.28 -19.84
N GLU A 412 -6.68 -14.34 -20.78
CA GLU A 412 -5.59 -14.11 -21.71
C GLU A 412 -4.44 -13.40 -20.99
N ALA A 413 -3.44 -14.17 -20.60
CA ALA A 413 -2.21 -13.66 -20.00
C ALA A 413 -1.01 -13.99 -20.91
N PRO A 414 -0.09 -13.06 -21.18
CA PRO A 414 1.16 -13.37 -21.88
C PRO A 414 1.99 -14.43 -21.13
N LEU A 415 2.73 -15.31 -21.84
CA LEU A 415 3.70 -16.21 -21.20
C LEU A 415 5.02 -15.47 -20.96
N GLU A 416 4.95 -14.42 -20.16
CA GLU A 416 6.10 -13.69 -19.67
C GLU A 416 6.74 -14.42 -18.48
N ASP A 417 8.00 -14.11 -18.19
CA ASP A 417 8.72 -14.63 -17.01
C ASP A 417 9.66 -13.57 -16.40
N GLY A 418 9.45 -12.29 -16.73
CA GLY A 418 10.23 -11.19 -16.16
C GLY A 418 9.65 -10.61 -14.87
N GLY A 419 8.46 -11.07 -14.44
CA GLY A 419 7.82 -10.65 -13.19
C GLY A 419 8.51 -11.20 -11.93
N LEU A 420 8.19 -10.61 -10.78
CA LEU A 420 8.80 -10.96 -9.49
C LEU A 420 8.14 -12.14 -8.79
N LYS A 421 8.96 -13.14 -8.43
CA LYS A 421 8.53 -14.29 -7.63
C LYS A 421 8.38 -13.93 -6.15
N PRO A 422 7.53 -14.62 -5.38
CA PRO A 422 7.33 -14.36 -3.95
C PRO A 422 8.61 -14.30 -3.11
N GLU A 423 9.62 -15.12 -3.45
CA GLU A 423 10.90 -15.18 -2.73
C GLU A 423 11.76 -13.93 -2.98
N GLU A 424 11.47 -13.17 -4.04
CA GLU A 424 12.22 -11.98 -4.44
C GLU A 424 11.61 -10.70 -3.87
N TRP A 425 10.36 -10.73 -3.40
CA TRP A 425 9.65 -9.55 -2.89
C TRP A 425 10.44 -8.78 -1.82
N PRO A 426 11.06 -9.41 -0.80
CA PRO A 426 11.78 -8.67 0.25
C PRO A 426 12.96 -7.84 -0.28
N ARG A 427 13.51 -8.23 -1.43
CA ARG A 427 14.70 -7.61 -2.04
C ARG A 427 14.35 -6.59 -3.11
N TYR A 428 13.08 -6.54 -3.54
CA TYR A 428 12.66 -5.57 -4.53
C TYR A 428 12.76 -4.15 -3.96
N GLY A 429 13.43 -3.25 -4.68
CA GLY A 429 13.80 -1.92 -4.18
C GLY A 429 12.69 -1.13 -3.47
N PRO A 430 11.47 -0.97 -4.04
CA PRO A 430 10.42 -0.20 -3.41
C PRO A 430 9.81 -0.93 -2.19
N VAL A 431 9.81 -2.27 -2.18
CA VAL A 431 9.41 -3.08 -1.01
C VAL A 431 10.39 -2.87 0.14
N ALA A 432 11.68 -3.10 -0.10
CA ALA A 432 12.72 -3.01 0.92
C ALA A 432 12.78 -1.62 1.56
N LYS A 433 12.67 -0.55 0.75
CA LYS A 433 12.63 0.84 1.24
C LYS A 433 11.41 1.11 2.10
N THR A 434 10.22 0.72 1.65
CA THR A 434 8.98 0.98 2.38
C THR A 434 8.91 0.19 3.68
N MET A 435 9.37 -1.05 3.69
CA MET A 435 9.44 -1.84 4.93
C MET A 435 10.40 -1.25 5.95
N ARG A 436 11.53 -0.69 5.51
CA ARG A 436 12.46 0.04 6.39
C ARG A 436 11.78 1.26 7.01
N GLU A 437 11.16 2.10 6.17
CA GLU A 437 10.43 3.28 6.64
C GLU A 437 9.30 2.93 7.63
N PHE A 438 8.55 1.86 7.36
CA PHE A 438 7.49 1.40 8.26
C PHE A 438 8.04 0.86 9.57
N GLY A 439 9.14 0.11 9.53
CA GLY A 439 9.85 -0.35 10.73
C GLY A 439 10.32 0.82 11.60
N ASP A 440 11.01 1.80 11.01
CA ASP A 440 11.51 2.98 11.71
C ASP A 440 10.36 3.81 12.31
N ALA A 441 9.27 4.00 11.55
CA ALA A 441 8.09 4.70 12.03
C ALA A 441 7.40 3.96 13.20
N TYR A 442 7.35 2.63 13.15
CA TYR A 442 6.82 1.79 14.22
C TYR A 442 7.67 1.91 15.49
N LEU A 443 9.00 1.75 15.38
CA LEU A 443 9.92 1.88 16.52
C LEU A 443 9.83 3.26 17.15
N ASN A 444 9.80 4.32 16.35
CA ASN A 444 9.64 5.68 16.87
C ASN A 444 8.30 5.85 17.60
N PHE A 445 7.22 5.32 17.03
CA PHE A 445 5.90 5.40 17.66
C PHE A 445 5.87 4.66 19.00
N ARG A 446 6.41 3.44 19.01
CA ARG A 446 6.53 2.58 20.19
C ARG A 446 7.31 3.29 21.30
N GLN A 447 8.51 3.81 20.99
CA GLN A 447 9.33 4.55 21.93
C GLN A 447 8.62 5.78 22.52
N ARG A 448 7.81 6.48 21.72
CA ARG A 448 7.04 7.63 22.21
C ARG A 448 5.95 7.24 23.20
N LEU A 449 5.25 6.13 22.98
CA LEU A 449 4.24 5.64 23.91
C LEU A 449 4.88 5.14 25.21
N VAL A 450 5.95 4.36 25.13
CA VAL A 450 6.72 3.89 26.30
C VAL A 450 7.28 5.08 27.09
N GLY A 451 7.86 6.07 26.41
CA GLY A 451 8.36 7.29 27.04
C GLY A 451 7.28 8.11 27.74
N PHE A 452 6.06 8.14 27.18
CA PHE A 452 4.91 8.78 27.82
C PHE A 452 4.54 8.10 29.15
N LEU A 453 4.50 6.76 29.19
CA LEU A 453 4.18 6.01 30.42
C LEU A 453 5.26 6.21 31.50
N LYS A 454 6.54 6.17 31.13
CA LYS A 454 7.65 6.45 32.06
C LYS A 454 7.56 7.85 32.66
N ALA A 455 7.25 8.85 31.83
CA ALA A 455 7.09 10.23 32.30
C ALA A 455 5.89 10.40 33.24
N ALA A 456 4.83 9.60 33.08
CA ALA A 456 3.70 9.60 33.99
C ALA A 456 4.06 9.03 35.38
N GLN A 457 4.89 7.97 35.43
CA GLN A 457 5.37 7.37 36.68
C GLN A 457 6.24 8.32 37.51
N CYS A 458 7.08 9.14 36.85
CA CYS A 458 7.93 10.12 37.54
C CYS A 458 7.13 11.28 38.16
N LYS A 459 5.86 11.48 37.79
CA LYS A 459 4.99 12.52 38.38
C LYS A 459 4.17 12.03 39.57
N THR A 460 4.05 10.71 39.74
CA THR A 460 3.31 10.05 40.83
C THR A 460 4.22 9.54 41.96
N LYS A 461 5.54 9.55 41.75
CA LYS A 461 6.57 9.42 42.80
C LYS A 461 6.99 10.81 43.28
#